data_AF-A0A0D2PML5-F1
#
_entry.id   AF-A0A0D2PML5-F1
#
_cell.length_a   1.000
_cell.length_b   1.000
_cell.length_c   1.000
_cell.angle_alpha   90.00
_cell.angle_beta   90.00
_cell.angle_gamma   90.00
#
_symmetry.space_group_name_H-M   'P 1'
#
loop_
_entity.id
_entity.type
_entity.pdbx_description
1 polymer ?
#
loop_
_entity_poly.entity_id
_entity_poly.type
_entity_poly.pdbx_seq_one_letter_code
_entity_poly.pdbx_strand_id
1 'polypeptide(L)'
;MDPLSALRDFTIRGELDKIVRVNDEFRFGTEYSFPCSAETAYRSKQGNLYNLETLVFYIQNHHRRHTEYMHNSLSLRIPAVTFTDRKPLLDYLTGKVSTSDSIVWNPPKFPDEFRPDPSGFDPDSTKPKATKREEERQRLESQQRKDGLVAKSRLMGAEERGLGLSYGDEMMGFDSKPKMHLKGSKLGEGVPIILVPSAFQTLITIYNVKEFLEDGVFVPTDVKVKQMKGARPECVTVQKKFSRDRDRVVTAYEVRDKPSALKPEDWDRVVAVFVLGKEWQFKDWPFKDHVEIFNKIIGFFMRFEDDSVESAKIVKQWNVKIISISKNKRHQDRAAALEVWDRLEEFVRGRSHS
;
A
#
# COMPACT_ATOMS: atom_id res chain seq x y z
N MET A 1 -7.73 27.82 -15.57
CA MET A 1 -8.22 26.52 -16.09
C MET A 1 -7.00 25.66 -16.39
N ASP A 2 -7.03 24.35 -16.13
CA ASP A 2 -5.91 23.46 -16.48
C ASP A 2 -5.93 23.08 -17.98
N PRO A 3 -4.81 22.61 -18.56
CA PRO A 3 -4.73 22.31 -19.99
C PRO A 3 -5.72 21.25 -20.49
N LEU A 4 -6.04 20.25 -19.65
CA LEU A 4 -7.00 19.21 -20.02
C LEU A 4 -8.42 19.75 -20.07
N SER A 5 -8.80 20.53 -19.06
CA SER A 5 -10.11 21.18 -19.01
C SER A 5 -10.30 22.17 -20.15
N ALA A 6 -9.27 22.97 -20.48
CA ALA A 6 -9.31 23.88 -21.63
C ALA A 6 -9.48 23.13 -22.95
N LEU A 7 -8.72 22.05 -23.16
CA LEU A 7 -8.87 21.21 -24.35
C LEU A 7 -10.26 20.58 -24.46
N ARG A 8 -10.80 20.08 -23.34
CA ARG A 8 -12.16 19.53 -23.30
C ARG A 8 -13.21 20.58 -23.64
N ASP A 9 -13.12 21.76 -23.03
CA ASP A 9 -14.07 22.87 -23.25
C ASP A 9 -14.12 23.28 -24.74
N PHE A 10 -12.96 23.51 -25.36
CA PHE A 10 -12.86 23.81 -26.79
C PHE A 10 -13.34 22.66 -27.68
N THR A 11 -13.08 21.40 -27.27
CA THR A 11 -13.59 20.23 -27.99
C THR A 11 -15.12 20.17 -27.96
N ILE A 12 -15.75 20.42 -26.79
CA ILE A 12 -17.21 20.40 -26.61
C ILE A 12 -17.86 21.54 -27.40
N ARG A 13 -17.24 22.73 -27.43
CA ARG A 13 -17.73 23.87 -28.21
C ARG A 13 -17.52 23.73 -29.72
N GLY A 14 -16.77 22.72 -30.16
CA GLY A 14 -16.42 22.55 -31.58
C GLY A 14 -15.43 23.60 -32.10
N GLU A 15 -14.60 24.16 -31.23
CA GLU A 15 -13.68 25.26 -31.51
C GLU A 15 -12.22 24.81 -31.59
N LEU A 16 -11.97 23.56 -31.97
CA LEU A 16 -10.61 23.00 -32.08
C LEU A 16 -9.73 23.77 -33.07
N ASP A 17 -10.33 24.45 -34.05
CA ASP A 17 -9.69 25.33 -35.03
C ASP A 17 -9.10 26.61 -34.39
N LYS A 18 -9.63 27.02 -33.23
CA LYS A 18 -9.12 28.17 -32.46
C LYS A 18 -7.92 27.82 -31.57
N ILE A 19 -7.48 26.56 -31.57
CA ILE A 19 -6.28 26.12 -30.86
C ILE A 19 -5.09 26.26 -31.82
N VAL A 20 -4.27 27.28 -31.62
CA VAL A 20 -3.14 27.60 -32.50
C VAL A 20 -1.82 27.32 -31.80
N ARG A 21 -0.93 26.57 -32.44
CA ARG A 21 0.45 26.40 -31.97
C ARG A 21 1.28 27.63 -32.34
N VAL A 22 1.92 28.25 -31.35
CA VAL A 22 2.89 29.34 -31.54
C VAL A 22 4.16 28.97 -30.79
N ASN A 23 5.23 28.68 -31.53
CA ASN A 23 6.46 28.12 -30.99
C ASN A 23 6.20 26.80 -30.21
N ASP A 24 6.55 26.78 -28.93
CA ASP A 24 6.37 25.62 -28.04
C ASP A 24 5.15 25.75 -27.12
N GLU A 25 4.17 26.57 -27.50
CA GLU A 25 2.91 26.74 -26.77
C GLU A 25 1.68 26.56 -27.67
N PHE A 26 0.60 26.06 -27.09
CA PHE A 26 -0.74 26.11 -27.65
C PHE A 26 -1.53 27.27 -27.05
N ARG A 27 -2.07 28.13 -27.92
CA ARG A 27 -2.99 29.21 -27.57
C ARG A 27 -4.43 28.77 -27.84
N PHE A 28 -5.27 28.84 -26.81
CA PHE A 28 -6.69 28.52 -26.85
C PHE A 28 -7.47 29.83 -26.97
N GLY A 29 -7.73 30.26 -28.20
CA GLY A 29 -8.30 31.58 -28.47
C GLY A 29 -7.42 32.70 -27.90
N THR A 30 -8.05 33.66 -27.21
CA THR A 30 -7.35 34.77 -26.52
C THR A 30 -7.26 34.56 -25.00
N GLU A 31 -7.78 33.45 -24.48
CA GLU A 31 -8.02 33.27 -23.05
C GLU A 31 -6.90 32.51 -22.33
N TYR A 32 -6.34 31.48 -22.98
CA TYR A 32 -5.35 30.61 -22.34
C TYR A 32 -4.18 30.29 -23.27
N SER A 33 -2.98 30.18 -22.70
CA SER A 33 -1.80 29.63 -23.37
C SER A 33 -1.16 28.58 -22.46
N PHE A 34 -0.73 27.47 -23.04
CA PHE A 34 -0.06 26.39 -22.30
C PHE A 34 1.11 25.83 -23.12
N PRO A 35 2.23 25.43 -22.48
CA PRO A 35 3.30 24.72 -23.16
C PRO A 35 2.80 23.45 -23.87
N CYS A 36 3.33 23.17 -25.06
CA CYS A 36 3.02 21.92 -25.80
C CYS A 36 3.36 20.68 -24.96
N SER A 37 4.45 20.75 -24.19
CA SER A 37 4.93 19.69 -23.31
C SER A 37 4.19 19.60 -21.97
N ALA A 38 3.25 20.50 -21.69
CA ALA A 38 2.54 20.54 -20.40
C ALA A 38 1.86 19.20 -20.11
N GLU A 39 2.19 18.59 -18.98
CA GLU A 39 1.52 17.37 -18.52
C GLU A 39 0.06 17.69 -18.20
N THR A 40 -0.84 16.88 -18.74
CA THR A 40 -2.28 17.00 -18.48
C THR A 40 -2.67 16.12 -17.30
N ALA A 41 -3.84 16.35 -16.74
CA ALA A 41 -4.39 15.49 -15.70
C ALA A 41 -4.76 14.07 -16.20
N TYR A 42 -4.74 13.79 -17.51
CA TYR A 42 -5.18 12.50 -18.04
C TYR A 42 -4.04 11.46 -18.00
N ARG A 43 -4.19 10.45 -17.14
CA ARG A 43 -3.27 9.32 -17.01
C ARG A 43 -3.62 8.21 -18.00
N SER A 44 -2.65 7.83 -18.82
CA SER A 44 -2.73 6.63 -19.65
C SER A 44 -2.91 5.38 -18.80
N LYS A 45 -3.52 4.33 -19.36
CA LYS A 45 -3.58 3.01 -18.68
C LYS A 45 -2.20 2.42 -18.38
N GLN A 46 -1.16 2.87 -19.09
CA GLN A 46 0.23 2.50 -18.88
C GLN A 46 0.91 3.29 -17.74
N GLY A 47 0.22 4.27 -17.16
CA GLY A 47 0.65 4.98 -15.95
C GLY A 47 1.23 6.37 -16.18
N ASN A 48 1.68 6.70 -17.39
CA ASN A 48 2.21 8.04 -17.70
C ASN A 48 1.08 9.04 -17.95
N LEU A 49 1.29 10.30 -17.59
CA LEU A 49 0.41 11.40 -17.98
C LEU A 49 0.63 11.74 -19.46
N TYR A 50 -0.45 11.96 -20.20
CA TYR A 50 -0.32 12.51 -21.54
C TYR A 50 0.02 14.00 -21.44
N ASN A 51 0.93 14.46 -22.29
CA ASN A 51 1.15 15.90 -22.46
C ASN A 51 0.11 16.51 -23.40
N LEU A 52 0.02 17.84 -23.40
CA LEU A 52 -0.98 18.58 -24.16
C LEU A 52 -0.84 18.33 -25.68
N GLU A 53 0.38 18.31 -26.21
CA GLU A 53 0.65 18.02 -27.61
C GLU A 53 0.11 16.66 -28.06
N THR A 54 0.28 15.63 -27.24
CA THR A 54 -0.27 14.28 -27.49
C THR A 54 -1.80 14.33 -27.61
N LEU A 55 -2.46 15.03 -26.68
CA LEU A 55 -3.93 15.07 -26.63
C LEU A 55 -4.53 15.92 -27.74
N VAL A 56 -3.93 17.07 -28.06
CA VAL A 56 -4.33 17.93 -29.20
C VAL A 56 -4.17 17.16 -30.50
N PHE A 57 -3.02 16.52 -30.71
CA PHE A 57 -2.78 15.71 -31.90
C PHE A 57 -3.77 14.55 -32.03
N TYR A 58 -4.08 13.89 -30.90
CA TYR A 58 -5.07 12.82 -30.86
C TYR A 58 -6.47 13.30 -31.26
N ILE A 59 -7.00 14.36 -30.64
CA ILE A 59 -8.37 14.80 -30.90
C ILE A 59 -8.55 15.30 -32.34
N GLN A 60 -7.52 15.90 -32.94
CA GLN A 60 -7.53 16.31 -34.35
C GLN A 60 -7.49 15.12 -35.32
N ASN A 61 -6.94 13.98 -34.91
CA ASN A 61 -6.74 12.79 -35.75
C ASN A 61 -7.53 11.56 -35.29
N HIS A 62 -8.51 11.71 -34.39
CA HIS A 62 -9.21 10.59 -33.75
C HIS A 62 -10.02 9.73 -34.75
N HIS A 63 -10.44 10.33 -35.87
CA HIS A 63 -11.20 9.70 -36.95
C HIS A 63 -10.35 8.72 -37.80
N ARG A 64 -9.02 8.86 -37.78
CA ARG A 64 -8.11 7.96 -38.51
C ARG A 64 -8.06 6.59 -37.84
N ARG A 65 -7.80 5.55 -38.65
CA ARG A 65 -7.54 4.19 -38.12
C ARG A 65 -6.33 4.24 -37.19
N HIS A 66 -6.31 3.40 -36.16
CA HIS A 66 -5.27 3.49 -35.13
C HIS A 66 -3.85 3.29 -35.68
N THR A 67 -3.66 2.38 -36.63
CA THR A 67 -2.37 2.14 -37.30
C THR A 67 -1.84 3.37 -38.03
N GLU A 68 -2.72 4.08 -38.75
CA GLU A 68 -2.39 5.31 -39.46
C GLU A 68 -2.10 6.47 -38.49
N TYR A 69 -2.91 6.60 -37.45
CA TYR A 69 -2.68 7.57 -36.37
C TYR A 69 -1.31 7.36 -35.70
N MET A 70 -0.95 6.11 -35.39
CA MET A 70 0.35 5.76 -34.79
C MET A 70 1.50 6.14 -35.71
N HIS A 71 1.38 5.86 -37.01
CA HIS A 71 2.40 6.21 -38.00
C HIS A 71 2.60 7.73 -38.08
N ASN A 72 1.52 8.50 -38.14
CA ASN A 72 1.57 9.97 -38.19
C ASN A 72 2.10 10.59 -36.89
N SER A 73 1.78 10.00 -35.74
CA SER A 73 2.32 10.43 -34.44
C SER A 73 3.84 10.26 -34.41
N LEU A 74 4.33 9.10 -34.88
CA LEU A 74 5.75 8.77 -34.89
C LEU A 74 6.56 9.67 -35.84
N SER A 75 6.04 9.98 -37.04
CA SER A 75 6.72 10.85 -37.99
C SER A 75 6.90 12.27 -37.47
N LEU A 76 5.97 12.74 -36.63
CA LEU A 76 6.03 14.04 -35.94
C LEU A 76 6.76 13.99 -34.60
N ARG A 77 7.27 12.83 -34.18
CA ARG A 77 7.90 12.59 -32.87
C ARG A 77 6.99 12.94 -31.69
N ILE A 78 5.68 12.81 -31.87
CA ILE A 78 4.68 13.03 -30.83
C ILE A 78 4.36 11.67 -30.19
N PRO A 79 4.37 11.56 -28.85
CA PRO A 79 3.88 10.36 -28.17
C PRO A 79 2.43 10.06 -28.54
N ALA A 80 2.11 8.79 -28.82
CA ALA A 80 0.77 8.41 -29.25
C ALA A 80 -0.14 8.03 -28.08
N VAL A 81 -1.42 8.38 -28.16
CA VAL A 81 -2.46 7.84 -27.27
C VAL A 81 -2.60 6.34 -27.52
N THR A 82 -2.51 5.55 -26.45
CA THR A 82 -2.58 4.09 -26.52
C THR A 82 -3.94 3.63 -27.05
N PHE A 83 -3.97 2.48 -27.73
CA PHE A 83 -5.21 1.91 -28.25
C PHE A 83 -6.31 1.78 -27.18
N THR A 84 -5.91 1.36 -25.98
CA THR A 84 -6.81 1.12 -24.84
C THR A 84 -7.41 2.39 -24.23
N ASP A 85 -6.80 3.56 -24.51
CA ASP A 85 -7.22 4.86 -23.99
C ASP A 85 -8.05 5.66 -24.99
N ARG A 86 -8.01 5.34 -26.28
CA ARG A 86 -8.70 6.09 -27.35
C ARG A 86 -10.18 6.36 -27.02
N LYS A 87 -10.96 5.30 -26.85
CA LYS A 87 -12.40 5.43 -26.60
C LYS A 87 -12.73 6.21 -25.31
N PRO A 88 -12.20 5.83 -24.13
CA PRO A 88 -12.53 6.56 -22.90
C PRO A 88 -12.04 8.01 -22.90
N LEU A 89 -10.89 8.30 -23.50
CA LEU A 89 -10.39 9.67 -23.63
C LEU A 89 -11.27 10.50 -24.57
N LEU A 90 -11.64 9.96 -25.73
CA LEU A 90 -12.51 10.64 -26.68
C LEU A 90 -13.89 10.92 -26.08
N ASP A 91 -14.49 9.93 -25.40
CA ASP A 91 -15.79 10.09 -24.75
C ASP A 91 -15.73 11.21 -23.67
N TYR A 92 -14.60 11.37 -22.97
CA TYR A 92 -14.39 12.47 -22.02
C TYR A 92 -14.20 13.83 -22.70
N LEU A 93 -13.29 13.93 -23.69
CA LEU A 93 -12.99 15.19 -24.38
C LEU A 93 -14.21 15.73 -25.16
N THR A 94 -15.04 14.84 -25.70
CA THR A 94 -16.29 15.22 -26.39
C THR A 94 -17.46 15.48 -25.46
N GLY A 95 -17.27 15.36 -24.15
CA GLY A 95 -18.30 15.62 -23.16
C GLY A 95 -19.38 14.55 -23.02
N LYS A 96 -19.25 13.40 -23.70
CA LYS A 96 -20.17 12.26 -23.49
C LYS A 96 -20.11 11.73 -22.06
N VAL A 97 -18.95 11.85 -21.41
CA VAL A 97 -18.79 11.69 -19.97
C VAL A 97 -18.26 12.98 -19.34
N SER A 98 -18.72 13.27 -18.12
CA SER A 98 -18.27 14.42 -17.33
C SER A 98 -16.98 14.13 -16.57
N THR A 99 -16.69 12.87 -16.28
CA THR A 99 -15.54 12.40 -15.51
C THR A 99 -14.89 11.17 -16.14
N SER A 100 -13.66 10.87 -15.75
CA SER A 100 -12.95 9.65 -16.12
C SER A 100 -12.02 9.24 -14.99
N ASP A 101 -11.98 7.95 -14.65
CA ASP A 101 -11.08 7.38 -13.63
C ASP A 101 -9.59 7.62 -13.94
N SER A 102 -9.27 7.95 -15.19
CA SER A 102 -7.92 8.32 -15.64
C SER A 102 -7.51 9.74 -15.26
N ILE A 103 -8.42 10.59 -14.76
CA ILE A 103 -8.11 11.98 -14.43
C ILE A 103 -7.49 12.06 -13.05
N VAL A 104 -6.25 12.52 -12.98
CA VAL A 104 -5.47 12.77 -11.79
C VAL A 104 -5.43 14.28 -11.56
N TRP A 105 -6.23 14.78 -10.63
CA TRP A 105 -6.23 16.20 -10.28
C TRP A 105 -4.91 16.57 -9.60
N ASN A 106 -4.12 17.44 -10.24
CA ASN A 106 -2.95 18.04 -9.65
C ASN A 106 -3.24 19.54 -9.49
N PRO A 107 -3.28 20.11 -8.27
CA PRO A 107 -3.38 21.55 -8.12
C PRO A 107 -2.14 22.21 -8.76
N PRO A 108 -2.29 23.35 -9.46
CA PRO A 108 -1.16 24.01 -10.10
C PRO A 108 -0.10 24.37 -9.07
N LYS A 109 1.15 23.93 -9.33
CA LYS A 109 2.32 24.43 -8.62
C LYS A 109 2.54 25.86 -9.11
N PHE A 110 2.15 26.85 -8.32
CA PHE A 110 2.68 28.19 -8.50
C PHE A 110 4.19 28.14 -8.17
N PRO A 111 5.06 28.77 -8.96
CA PRO A 111 6.45 28.99 -8.57
C PRO A 111 6.46 29.82 -7.28
N ASP A 112 7.20 29.38 -6.27
CA ASP A 112 7.49 30.17 -5.07
C ASP A 112 8.29 31.42 -5.47
N GLU A 113 7.60 32.53 -5.73
CA GLU A 113 8.20 33.86 -5.70
C GLU A 113 7.43 34.76 -4.73
N PHE A 114 8.20 35.34 -3.80
CA PHE A 114 7.84 36.36 -2.82
C PHE A 114 6.92 35.95 -1.65
N ARG A 115 7.54 35.50 -0.56
CA ARG A 115 7.10 35.90 0.79
C ARG A 115 8.21 36.73 1.45
N PRO A 116 7.93 37.96 1.91
CA PRO A 116 8.84 38.69 2.77
C PRO A 116 8.87 38.00 4.15
N ASP A 117 10.06 37.95 4.71
CA ASP A 117 10.38 37.45 6.05
C ASP A 117 9.54 38.14 7.14
N PRO A 118 8.77 37.41 7.97
CA PRO A 118 8.17 37.98 9.17
C PRO A 118 9.08 37.72 10.36
N SER A 119 10.17 38.48 10.46
CA SER A 119 10.81 38.74 11.75
C SER A 119 9.90 39.68 12.54
N GLY A 120 9.09 39.10 13.44
CA GLY A 120 8.31 39.87 14.40
C GLY A 120 6.94 39.29 14.71
N PHE A 121 6.87 38.11 15.31
CA PHE A 121 5.68 37.72 16.06
C PHE A 121 6.05 36.84 17.26
N ASP A 122 6.03 37.45 18.44
CA ASP A 122 6.20 36.81 19.74
C ASP A 122 5.03 35.87 20.05
N PRO A 123 5.26 34.56 20.28
CA PRO A 123 4.21 33.63 20.65
C PRO A 123 4.25 33.36 22.16
N ASP A 124 4.11 34.39 22.99
CA ASP A 124 3.80 34.19 24.42
C ASP A 124 2.76 35.21 24.91
N SER A 125 1.51 35.01 24.50
CA SER A 125 0.40 35.33 25.38
C SER A 125 -0.81 34.48 25.02
N THR A 126 -1.48 33.97 26.05
CA THR A 126 -2.77 33.24 26.05
C THR A 126 -2.75 31.72 25.76
N LYS A 127 -2.48 30.93 26.80
CA LYS A 127 -3.10 29.61 27.03
C LYS A 127 -3.73 29.55 28.44
N PRO A 128 -4.92 28.93 28.59
CA PRO A 128 -5.62 28.83 29.88
C PRO A 128 -4.96 27.80 30.82
N LYS A 129 -4.81 28.15 32.10
CA LYS A 129 -4.07 27.44 33.17
C LYS A 129 -4.73 26.15 33.72
N ALA A 130 -5.73 25.56 33.07
CA ALA A 130 -6.53 24.48 33.67
C ALA A 130 -6.04 23.04 33.40
N THR A 131 -5.28 22.77 32.34
CA THR A 131 -5.02 21.37 31.91
C THR A 131 -3.75 20.74 32.47
N LYS A 132 -2.77 21.53 32.95
CA LYS A 132 -1.51 20.98 33.50
C LYS A 132 -1.66 20.32 34.88
N ARG A 133 -2.64 20.73 35.69
CA ARG A 133 -2.83 20.22 37.06
C ARG A 133 -3.57 18.88 37.09
N GLU A 134 -4.30 18.55 36.03
CA GLU A 134 -5.07 17.31 35.92
C GLU A 134 -4.23 16.17 35.33
N GLU A 135 -3.34 16.45 34.37
CA GLU A 135 -2.39 15.48 33.81
C GLU A 135 -1.34 15.01 34.83
N GLU A 136 -0.92 15.88 35.76
CA GLU A 136 0.05 15.55 36.80
C GLU A 136 -0.59 14.68 37.91
N ARG A 137 -1.87 14.89 38.21
CA ARG A 137 -2.63 14.10 39.20
C ARG A 137 -2.92 12.67 38.71
N GLN A 138 -3.24 12.49 37.42
CA GLN A 138 -3.44 11.17 36.82
C GLN A 138 -2.14 10.36 36.70
N ARG A 139 -0.99 11.01 36.51
CA ARG A 139 0.31 10.33 36.48
C ARG A 139 0.70 9.75 37.84
N LEU A 140 0.47 10.50 38.92
CA LEU A 140 0.73 10.06 40.30
C LEU A 140 -0.16 8.88 40.74
N GLU A 141 -1.44 8.88 40.35
CA GLU A 141 -2.37 7.76 40.65
C GLU A 141 -2.01 6.46 39.90
N SER A 142 -1.43 6.57 38.70
CA SER A 142 -0.98 5.40 37.92
C SER A 142 0.30 4.75 38.48
N GLN A 143 1.15 5.53 39.16
CA GLN A 143 2.37 5.04 39.80
C GLN A 143 2.09 4.30 41.12
N GLN A 144 1.10 4.72 41.91
CA GLN A 144 0.76 4.03 43.17
C GLN A 144 0.08 2.66 42.99
N ARG A 145 -0.55 2.37 41.83
CA ARG A 145 -1.16 1.04 41.58
C ARG A 145 -0.15 -0.03 41.13
N LYS A 146 1.07 0.34 40.74
CA LYS A 146 2.11 -0.61 40.31
C LYS A 146 3.01 -1.10 41.45
N ASP A 147 3.17 -0.33 42.53
CA ASP A 147 4.03 -0.70 43.65
C ASP A 147 3.33 -1.57 44.72
N GLY A 148 2.00 -1.68 44.69
CA GLY A 148 1.21 -2.47 45.64
C GLY A 148 1.09 -3.98 45.34
N LEU A 149 1.57 -4.45 44.19
CA LEU A 149 1.43 -5.86 43.75
C LEU A 149 2.69 -6.71 43.94
N VAL A 150 3.80 -6.14 44.41
CA VAL A 150 5.09 -6.82 44.59
C VAL A 150 5.48 -6.96 46.08
N ALA A 151 4.53 -6.80 47.02
CA ALA A 151 4.77 -6.92 48.46
C ALA A 151 4.01 -8.09 49.14
N LYS A 152 3.75 -9.19 48.41
CA LYS A 152 3.22 -10.41 49.03
C LYS A 152 3.68 -11.70 48.36
N SER A 153 5.00 -11.86 48.24
CA SER A 153 5.63 -13.18 48.20
C SER A 153 7.13 -13.02 48.40
N ARG A 154 7.58 -13.03 49.66
CA ARG A 154 8.92 -13.44 50.13
C ARG A 154 9.06 -13.10 51.63
N LEU A 155 9.74 -13.98 52.37
CA LEU A 155 9.93 -14.09 53.84
C LEU A 155 8.76 -14.77 54.55
N MET A 156 8.86 -15.89 55.26
CA MET A 156 9.95 -16.67 55.91
C MET A 156 9.78 -18.17 55.59
N GLY A 157 10.71 -19.10 55.79
CA GLY A 157 11.98 -19.13 56.51
C GLY A 157 12.46 -20.59 56.54
N ALA A 158 13.77 -20.79 56.51
CA ALA A 158 14.45 -22.07 56.58
C ALA A 158 14.96 -22.34 58.02
N GLU A 159 15.35 -23.61 58.23
CA GLU A 159 15.95 -24.25 59.42
C GLU A 159 14.92 -24.81 60.44
N GLU A 160 14.98 -26.05 60.94
CA GLU A 160 16.11 -26.95 61.15
C GLU A 160 15.66 -28.43 61.33
N ARG A 161 16.58 -29.38 61.07
CA ARG A 161 16.75 -30.73 61.64
C ARG A 161 15.61 -31.77 61.64
N GLY A 162 15.89 -32.94 61.04
CA GLY A 162 15.20 -34.20 61.37
C GLY A 162 15.65 -35.38 60.51
N LEU A 163 16.35 -36.32 61.14
CA LEU A 163 16.93 -37.56 60.61
C LEU A 163 15.90 -38.52 59.96
N GLY A 164 16.32 -39.32 58.98
CA GLY A 164 15.55 -40.49 58.53
C GLY A 164 16.11 -41.20 57.29
N LEU A 165 16.84 -42.29 57.53
CA LEU A 165 17.38 -43.27 56.57
C LEU A 165 16.27 -44.04 55.83
N SER A 166 16.49 -44.44 54.56
CA SER A 166 16.31 -45.84 54.09
C SER A 166 16.50 -46.01 52.55
N TYR A 167 17.51 -46.82 52.21
CA TYR A 167 17.66 -47.80 51.11
C TYR A 167 16.77 -47.77 49.84
N GLY A 168 17.46 -47.79 48.69
CA GLY A 168 17.47 -48.97 47.80
C GLY A 168 16.52 -49.02 46.61
N ASP A 169 17.10 -49.09 45.40
CA ASP A 169 16.95 -50.22 44.44
C ASP A 169 16.77 -49.80 42.98
N GLU A 170 17.35 -50.63 42.12
CA GLU A 170 17.59 -50.54 40.69
C GLU A 170 16.30 -50.67 39.85
N MET A 171 16.37 -50.31 38.57
CA MET A 171 16.21 -51.24 37.44
C MET A 171 15.74 -50.55 36.14
N MET A 172 16.35 -51.01 35.05
CA MET A 172 16.14 -50.67 33.64
C MET A 172 14.75 -51.04 33.09
N GLY A 173 14.30 -50.32 32.06
CA GLY A 173 13.10 -50.63 31.29
C GLY A 173 13.24 -50.26 29.81
N PHE A 174 12.90 -51.22 28.95
CA PHE A 174 13.20 -51.42 27.54
C PHE A 174 12.25 -50.70 26.55
N ASP A 175 12.67 -50.71 25.28
CA ASP A 175 12.10 -50.21 24.01
C ASP A 175 10.60 -49.88 23.86
N SER A 176 10.33 -48.86 23.01
CA SER A 176 9.22 -48.84 22.04
C SER A 176 9.37 -47.71 20.99
N LYS A 177 9.71 -48.04 19.74
CA LYS A 177 9.07 -47.43 18.55
C LYS A 177 7.79 -48.24 18.26
N PRO A 178 6.83 -47.86 17.40
CA PRO A 178 6.57 -46.59 16.69
C PRO A 178 5.11 -46.10 16.90
N LYS A 179 4.73 -44.90 16.41
CA LYS A 179 3.42 -44.68 15.76
C LYS A 179 3.29 -43.26 15.18
N MET A 180 3.07 -43.23 13.87
CA MET A 180 2.54 -42.10 13.13
C MET A 180 1.22 -41.65 13.76
N HIS A 181 1.11 -40.36 14.09
CA HIS A 181 -0.15 -39.67 14.31
C HIS A 181 -0.26 -38.56 13.27
N LEU A 182 -1.11 -38.77 12.26
CA LEU A 182 -1.66 -37.65 11.51
C LEU A 182 -2.61 -36.89 12.44
N LYS A 183 -2.24 -35.67 12.84
CA LYS A 183 -3.18 -34.61 13.29
C LYS A 183 -2.46 -33.28 13.42
N GLY A 184 -3.03 -32.27 12.76
CA GLY A 184 -2.63 -30.86 12.81
C GLY A 184 -1.49 -30.53 11.85
N SER A 185 -1.83 -30.03 10.66
CA SER A 185 -0.87 -29.44 9.73
C SER A 185 -0.18 -28.28 10.45
N LYS A 186 1.02 -28.53 11.00
CA LYS A 186 1.93 -27.49 11.47
C LYS A 186 2.09 -26.49 10.32
N LEU A 187 2.05 -25.20 10.63
CA LEU A 187 2.48 -24.13 9.72
C LEU A 187 3.76 -24.64 9.02
N GLY A 188 3.73 -24.79 7.70
CA GLY A 188 4.73 -25.60 6.98
C GLY A 188 6.16 -25.21 7.38
N GLU A 189 7.03 -26.21 7.58
CA GLU A 189 8.47 -25.96 7.79
C GLU A 189 8.99 -25.07 6.65
N GLY A 190 9.35 -23.83 6.96
CA GLY A 190 9.85 -22.89 5.97
C GLY A 190 9.53 -21.43 6.29
N VAL A 191 10.08 -20.53 5.46
CA VAL A 191 9.88 -19.09 5.62
C VAL A 191 8.43 -18.74 5.22
N PRO A 192 7.65 -18.02 6.04
CA PRO A 192 6.28 -17.63 5.68
C PRO A 192 6.25 -16.74 4.43
N ILE A 193 5.22 -16.89 3.60
CA ILE A 193 5.05 -16.16 2.34
C ILE A 193 4.00 -15.06 2.49
N ILE A 194 4.31 -13.87 1.98
CA ILE A 194 3.38 -12.76 1.76
C ILE A 194 3.19 -12.61 0.25
N LEU A 195 1.95 -12.64 -0.23
CA LEU A 195 1.64 -12.37 -1.62
C LEU A 195 1.34 -10.89 -1.82
N VAL A 196 1.90 -10.29 -2.88
CA VAL A 196 1.58 -8.93 -3.31
C VAL A 196 1.05 -8.94 -4.75
N PRO A 197 0.28 -7.93 -5.16
CA PRO A 197 -0.18 -7.85 -6.53
C PRO A 197 0.97 -7.68 -7.53
N SER A 198 0.84 -8.38 -8.67
CA SER A 198 1.68 -8.18 -9.86
C SER A 198 1.33 -6.91 -10.65
N ALA A 199 0.20 -6.27 -10.33
CA ALA A 199 -0.29 -5.11 -11.08
C ALA A 199 0.35 -3.80 -10.59
N PHE A 200 0.93 -3.05 -11.51
CA PHE A 200 1.61 -1.78 -11.22
C PHE A 200 0.71 -0.67 -10.66
N GLN A 201 -0.62 -0.81 -10.75
CA GLN A 201 -1.57 0.20 -10.28
C GLN A 201 -1.88 0.09 -8.78
N THR A 202 -1.39 -0.94 -8.08
CA THR A 202 -1.58 -1.05 -6.62
C THR A 202 -0.54 -0.26 -5.86
N LEU A 203 -0.90 0.15 -4.64
CA LEU A 203 0.00 0.90 -3.78
C LEU A 203 1.18 0.03 -3.34
N ILE A 204 0.93 -1.19 -2.82
CA ILE A 204 2.01 -2.16 -2.55
C ILE A 204 2.21 -3.08 -3.74
N THR A 205 3.48 -3.27 -4.10
CA THR A 205 3.96 -4.22 -5.11
C THR A 205 5.27 -4.85 -4.64
N ILE A 206 5.81 -5.80 -5.40
CA ILE A 206 7.12 -6.43 -5.11
C ILE A 206 8.26 -5.40 -5.02
N TYR A 207 8.12 -4.24 -5.67
CA TYR A 207 9.18 -3.24 -5.76
C TYR A 207 9.35 -2.38 -4.50
N ASN A 208 8.27 -2.16 -3.74
CA ASN A 208 8.24 -1.22 -2.61
C ASN A 208 7.86 -1.85 -1.27
N VAL A 209 7.33 -3.07 -1.27
CA VAL A 209 6.85 -3.78 -0.07
C VAL A 209 7.90 -3.85 1.04
N LYS A 210 9.19 -4.00 0.69
CA LYS A 210 10.27 -4.10 1.68
C LYS A 210 10.45 -2.83 2.49
N GLU A 211 10.64 -1.69 1.84
CA GLU A 211 10.78 -0.39 2.53
C GLU A 211 9.52 -0.03 3.31
N PHE A 212 8.35 -0.39 2.79
CA PHE A 212 7.11 -0.16 3.51
C PHE A 212 7.01 -1.02 4.78
N LEU A 213 7.25 -2.33 4.68
CA LEU A 213 7.07 -3.23 5.82
C LEU A 213 8.23 -3.16 6.83
N GLU A 214 9.48 -2.99 6.40
CA GLU A 214 10.64 -2.91 7.30
C GLU A 214 10.80 -1.51 7.89
N ASP A 215 10.81 -0.48 7.04
CA ASP A 215 11.17 0.89 7.43
C ASP A 215 9.93 1.76 7.72
N GLY A 216 8.74 1.31 7.31
CA GLY A 216 7.52 2.11 7.42
C GLY A 216 7.50 3.28 6.44
N VAL A 217 8.15 3.14 5.28
CA VAL A 217 8.28 4.19 4.27
C VAL A 217 7.56 3.77 2.99
N PHE A 218 6.52 4.50 2.59
CA PHE A 218 5.88 4.27 1.30
C PHE A 218 6.59 5.06 0.20
N VAL A 219 7.14 4.33 -0.77
CA VAL A 219 7.64 4.87 -2.03
C VAL A 219 6.77 4.35 -3.18
N PRO A 220 6.25 5.22 -4.05
CA PRO A 220 5.47 4.79 -5.22
C PRO A 220 6.23 3.80 -6.11
N THR A 221 5.50 2.81 -6.65
CA THR A 221 6.08 1.72 -7.46
C THR A 221 6.86 2.25 -8.67
N ASP A 222 6.37 3.28 -9.36
CA ASP A 222 7.01 3.88 -10.53
C ASP A 222 8.38 4.50 -10.19
N VAL A 223 8.52 5.10 -9.02
CA VAL A 223 9.79 5.61 -8.51
C VAL A 223 10.78 4.46 -8.27
N LYS A 224 10.33 3.37 -7.64
CA LYS A 224 11.17 2.19 -7.39
C LYS A 224 11.60 1.48 -8.68
N VAL A 225 10.71 1.36 -9.66
CA VAL A 225 11.00 0.79 -10.98
C VAL A 225 12.08 1.60 -11.69
N LYS A 226 12.00 2.94 -11.66
CA LYS A 226 13.04 3.83 -12.23
C LYS A 226 14.39 3.66 -11.52
N GLN A 227 14.40 3.62 -10.19
CA GLN A 227 15.63 3.41 -9.40
C GLN A 227 16.29 2.06 -9.70
N MET A 228 15.48 1.01 -9.88
CA MET A 228 15.94 -0.33 -10.25
C MET A 228 16.20 -0.51 -11.75
N LYS A 229 16.14 0.55 -12.55
CA LYS A 229 16.33 0.50 -14.01
C LYS A 229 15.42 -0.52 -14.71
N GLY A 230 14.20 -0.71 -14.19
CA GLY A 230 13.23 -1.67 -14.73
C GLY A 230 13.44 -3.13 -14.30
N ALA A 231 14.47 -3.44 -13.50
CA ALA A 231 14.67 -4.80 -12.99
C ALA A 231 13.56 -5.18 -12.01
N ARG A 232 12.90 -6.33 -12.27
CA ARG A 232 11.84 -6.87 -11.42
C ARG A 232 12.39 -7.98 -10.52
N PRO A 233 12.31 -7.84 -9.19
CA PRO A 233 12.62 -8.93 -8.28
C PRO A 233 11.63 -10.10 -8.46
N GLU A 234 12.12 -11.34 -8.45
CA GLU A 234 11.24 -12.52 -8.42
C GLU A 234 10.74 -12.84 -7.01
N CYS A 235 11.58 -12.57 -6.02
CA CYS A 235 11.30 -12.75 -4.60
C CYS A 235 12.02 -11.65 -3.81
N VAL A 236 11.37 -11.15 -2.76
CA VAL A 236 11.94 -10.15 -1.84
C VAL A 236 11.82 -10.67 -0.42
N THR A 237 12.91 -10.64 0.34
CA THR A 237 12.87 -11.01 1.77
C THR A 237 12.61 -9.77 2.63
N VAL A 238 11.64 -9.89 3.52
CA VAL A 238 11.27 -8.89 4.53
C VAL A 238 11.54 -9.45 5.93
N GLN A 239 12.16 -8.68 6.79
CA GLN A 239 12.44 -9.06 8.18
C GLN A 239 11.65 -8.21 9.16
N LYS A 240 10.98 -8.87 10.10
CA LYS A 240 10.29 -8.19 11.21
C LYS A 240 10.91 -8.60 12.53
N LYS A 241 11.32 -7.59 13.31
CA LYS A 241 11.69 -7.75 14.72
C LYS A 241 10.45 -7.57 15.57
N PHE A 242 10.01 -8.62 16.25
CA PHE A 242 8.91 -8.54 17.20
C PHE A 242 9.48 -8.17 18.58
N SER A 243 9.01 -7.06 19.15
CA SER A 243 9.56 -6.51 20.40
C SER A 243 8.82 -6.98 21.66
N ARG A 244 7.85 -7.90 21.51
CA ARG A 244 6.92 -8.27 22.59
C ARG A 244 7.43 -9.41 23.46
N ASP A 245 8.38 -10.21 22.97
CA ASP A 245 8.99 -11.25 23.77
C ASP A 245 10.30 -10.77 24.39
N ARG A 246 10.64 -11.27 25.59
CA ARG A 246 11.93 -10.99 26.23
C ARG A 246 13.12 -11.42 25.36
N ASP A 247 12.84 -12.25 24.36
CA ASP A 247 13.75 -12.68 23.31
C ASP A 247 13.42 -11.95 22.01
N ARG A 248 14.40 -11.24 21.43
CA ARG A 248 14.20 -10.46 20.19
C ARG A 248 14.18 -11.38 18.98
N VAL A 249 13.07 -12.11 18.77
CA VAL A 249 12.92 -12.98 17.60
C VAL A 249 12.74 -12.13 16.35
N VAL A 250 13.62 -12.34 15.38
CA VAL A 250 13.54 -11.75 14.04
C VAL A 250 12.95 -12.81 13.10
N THR A 251 11.77 -12.54 12.57
CA THR A 251 11.11 -13.44 11.62
C THR A 251 11.31 -12.90 10.21
N ALA A 252 11.78 -13.77 9.30
CA ALA A 252 11.86 -13.47 7.88
C ALA A 252 10.56 -13.89 7.17
N TYR A 253 10.21 -13.17 6.12
CA TYR A 253 9.08 -13.43 5.24
C TYR A 253 9.57 -13.37 3.79
N GLU A 254 9.14 -14.30 2.96
CA GLU A 254 9.30 -14.23 1.51
C GLU A 254 8.13 -13.47 0.91
N VAL A 255 8.41 -12.47 0.08
CA VAL A 255 7.38 -11.76 -0.67
C VAL A 255 7.45 -12.16 -2.13
N ARG A 256 6.32 -12.59 -2.68
CA ARG A 256 6.19 -13.01 -4.09
C ARG A 256 4.97 -12.37 -4.73
N ASP A 257 4.99 -12.22 -6.05
CA ASP A 257 3.92 -11.55 -6.81
C ASP A 257 3.30 -12.41 -7.92
N LYS A 258 3.81 -13.62 -8.14
CA LYS A 258 3.30 -14.61 -9.09
C LYS A 258 2.80 -15.84 -8.33
N PRO A 259 1.49 -15.90 -7.99
CA PRO A 259 0.91 -17.09 -7.35
C PRO A 259 1.07 -18.35 -8.19
N SER A 260 1.11 -18.23 -9.52
CA SER A 260 1.34 -19.34 -10.45
C SER A 260 2.72 -19.98 -10.37
N ALA A 261 3.69 -19.33 -9.70
CA ALA A 261 5.02 -19.88 -9.46
C ALA A 261 5.12 -20.66 -8.13
N LEU A 262 4.05 -20.69 -7.33
CA LEU A 262 4.01 -21.44 -6.08
C LEU A 262 3.71 -22.91 -6.33
N LYS A 263 4.46 -23.79 -5.66
CA LYS A 263 4.14 -25.21 -5.59
C LYS A 263 2.93 -25.44 -4.66
N PRO A 264 2.21 -26.57 -4.80
CA PRO A 264 1.13 -26.92 -3.87
C PRO A 264 1.55 -26.82 -2.39
N GLU A 265 2.75 -27.29 -2.04
CA GLU A 265 3.27 -27.23 -0.68
C GLU A 265 3.55 -25.81 -0.16
N ASP A 266 3.83 -24.85 -1.06
CA ASP A 266 4.13 -23.47 -0.69
C ASP A 266 2.89 -22.74 -0.16
N TRP A 267 1.69 -23.15 -0.57
CA TRP A 267 0.44 -22.51 -0.19
C TRP A 267 0.14 -22.63 1.31
N ASP A 268 0.65 -23.67 1.97
CA ASP A 268 0.55 -23.81 3.44
C ASP A 268 1.40 -22.78 4.20
N ARG A 269 2.42 -22.21 3.53
CA ARG A 269 3.27 -21.14 4.08
C ARG A 269 2.74 -19.74 3.78
N VAL A 270 1.73 -19.59 2.93
CA VAL A 270 1.15 -18.28 2.61
C VAL A 270 0.34 -17.79 3.82
N VAL A 271 0.83 -16.73 4.46
CA VAL A 271 0.21 -16.18 5.67
C VAL A 271 -0.57 -14.91 5.39
N ALA A 272 -0.18 -14.13 4.38
CA ALA A 272 -0.84 -12.86 4.03
C ALA A 272 -0.92 -12.63 2.52
N VAL A 273 -1.90 -11.83 2.10
CA VAL A 273 -2.03 -11.31 0.74
C VAL A 273 -2.42 -9.83 0.74
N PHE A 274 -1.69 -9.01 0.00
CA PHE A 274 -2.18 -7.69 -0.42
C PHE A 274 -3.08 -7.85 -1.66
N VAL A 275 -4.33 -7.41 -1.56
CA VAL A 275 -5.36 -7.62 -2.58
C VAL A 275 -5.51 -6.44 -3.53
N LEU A 276 -5.88 -6.74 -4.77
CA LEU A 276 -6.21 -5.79 -5.85
C LEU A 276 -7.61 -5.20 -5.70
N GLY A 277 -8.51 -5.91 -5.01
CA GLY A 277 -9.95 -5.61 -5.02
C GLY A 277 -10.67 -6.06 -6.28
N LYS A 278 -10.13 -7.07 -6.99
CA LYS A 278 -10.75 -7.69 -8.17
C LYS A 278 -10.86 -9.20 -7.97
N GLU A 279 -12.04 -9.77 -8.19
CA GLU A 279 -12.31 -11.21 -7.97
C GLU A 279 -11.38 -12.12 -8.77
N TRP A 280 -11.07 -11.74 -10.02
CA TRP A 280 -10.17 -12.51 -10.89
C TRP A 280 -8.75 -12.67 -10.33
N GLN A 281 -8.34 -11.88 -9.33
CA GLN A 281 -7.04 -12.04 -8.66
C GLN A 281 -6.84 -13.46 -8.12
N PHE A 282 -7.91 -14.07 -7.62
CA PHE A 282 -7.90 -15.37 -6.98
C PHE A 282 -8.21 -16.52 -7.96
N LYS A 283 -8.27 -16.21 -9.27
CA LYS A 283 -8.42 -17.23 -10.29
C LYS A 283 -7.24 -18.20 -10.22
N ASP A 284 -7.54 -19.49 -10.29
CA ASP A 284 -6.55 -20.59 -10.27
C ASP A 284 -5.81 -20.77 -8.93
N TRP A 285 -6.30 -20.14 -7.84
CA TRP A 285 -5.81 -20.41 -6.49
C TRP A 285 -6.37 -21.75 -5.97
N PRO A 286 -5.65 -22.47 -5.09
CA PRO A 286 -6.06 -23.78 -4.58
C PRO A 286 -7.10 -23.67 -3.45
N PHE A 287 -8.06 -22.76 -3.58
CA PHE A 287 -9.13 -22.51 -2.61
C PHE A 287 -10.47 -22.37 -3.35
N LYS A 288 -11.55 -22.83 -2.72
CA LYS A 288 -12.87 -22.85 -3.32
C LYS A 288 -13.45 -21.44 -3.54
N ASP A 289 -13.28 -20.57 -2.55
CA ASP A 289 -13.88 -19.23 -2.55
C ASP A 289 -13.10 -18.26 -1.65
N HIS A 290 -13.51 -16.98 -1.66
CA HIS A 290 -12.92 -15.94 -0.81
C HIS A 290 -13.00 -16.25 0.69
N VAL A 291 -14.03 -16.98 1.14
CA VAL A 291 -14.19 -17.30 2.57
C VAL A 291 -13.09 -18.27 3.00
N GLU A 292 -12.84 -19.31 2.20
CA GLU A 292 -11.73 -20.24 2.47
C GLU A 292 -10.38 -19.53 2.43
N ILE A 293 -10.16 -18.66 1.42
CA ILE A 293 -8.93 -17.87 1.29
C ILE A 293 -8.69 -17.07 2.57
N PHE A 294 -9.66 -16.25 2.99
CA PHE A 294 -9.46 -15.30 4.09
C PHE A 294 -9.58 -15.92 5.48
N ASN A 295 -9.99 -17.18 5.59
CA ASN A 295 -9.84 -17.98 6.82
C ASN A 295 -8.42 -18.55 6.95
N LYS A 296 -7.75 -18.84 5.83
CA LYS A 296 -6.38 -19.38 5.82
C LYS A 296 -5.30 -18.30 5.66
N ILE A 297 -5.60 -17.19 5.01
CA ILE A 297 -4.63 -16.15 4.64
C ILE A 297 -5.19 -14.80 5.06
N ILE A 298 -4.46 -13.99 5.84
CA ILE A 298 -4.95 -12.63 6.14
C ILE A 298 -4.87 -11.75 4.89
N GLY A 299 -5.99 -11.13 4.52
CA GLY A 299 -6.03 -10.19 3.40
C GLY A 299 -5.81 -8.75 3.87
N PHE A 300 -5.02 -7.98 3.10
CA PHE A 300 -4.85 -6.54 3.26
C PHE A 300 -5.24 -5.81 1.97
N PHE A 301 -6.04 -4.76 2.07
CA PHE A 301 -6.32 -3.85 0.96
C PHE A 301 -5.78 -2.47 1.29
N MET A 302 -4.77 -2.05 0.54
CA MET A 302 -4.15 -0.75 0.76
C MET A 302 -4.79 0.30 -0.14
N ARG A 303 -5.20 1.43 0.44
CA ARG A 303 -5.80 2.57 -0.26
C ARG A 303 -5.25 3.89 0.26
N PHE A 304 -5.50 4.97 -0.49
CA PHE A 304 -5.32 6.30 0.11
C PHE A 304 -6.51 6.67 1.00
N GLU A 305 -6.25 7.45 2.04
CA GLU A 305 -7.28 7.93 2.97
C GLU A 305 -8.42 8.69 2.27
N ASP A 306 -8.06 9.48 1.26
CA ASP A 306 -8.96 10.33 0.46
C ASP A 306 -9.60 9.61 -0.74
N ASP A 307 -9.26 8.34 -0.99
CA ASP A 307 -9.94 7.57 -2.01
C ASP A 307 -11.41 7.34 -1.62
N SER A 308 -12.30 7.44 -2.61
CA SER A 308 -13.74 7.33 -2.36
C SER A 308 -14.09 5.97 -1.75
N VAL A 309 -15.20 5.90 -1.01
CA VAL A 309 -15.61 4.68 -0.30
C VAL A 309 -15.88 3.53 -1.28
N GLU A 310 -16.26 3.87 -2.51
CA GLU A 310 -16.51 2.96 -3.63
C GLU A 310 -15.27 2.15 -4.01
N SER A 311 -14.06 2.70 -3.83
CA SER A 311 -12.79 2.00 -4.08
C SER A 311 -12.65 0.70 -3.29
N ALA A 312 -13.29 0.63 -2.12
CA ALA A 312 -13.26 -0.53 -1.22
C ALA A 312 -14.58 -1.33 -1.22
N LYS A 313 -15.57 -0.97 -2.05
CA LYS A 313 -16.93 -1.55 -1.97
C LYS A 313 -16.93 -3.08 -2.10
N ILE A 314 -16.20 -3.60 -3.09
CA ILE A 314 -16.09 -5.04 -3.34
C ILE A 314 -15.30 -5.71 -2.20
N VAL A 315 -14.17 -5.10 -1.82
CA VAL A 315 -13.28 -5.62 -0.77
C VAL A 315 -13.97 -5.71 0.59
N LYS A 316 -14.89 -4.79 0.90
CA LYS A 316 -15.67 -4.80 2.15
C LYS A 316 -16.58 -6.03 2.29
N GLN A 317 -16.88 -6.72 1.19
CA GLN A 317 -17.64 -7.99 1.22
C GLN A 317 -16.74 -9.18 1.60
N TRP A 318 -15.42 -8.98 1.60
CA TRP A 318 -14.43 -9.99 1.95
C TRP A 318 -13.89 -9.75 3.37
N ASN A 319 -13.40 -10.80 4.04
CA ASN A 319 -12.72 -10.67 5.34
C ASN A 319 -11.29 -10.13 5.17
N VAL A 320 -11.19 -8.91 4.63
CA VAL A 320 -9.93 -8.23 4.31
C VAL A 320 -9.79 -6.99 5.18
N LYS A 321 -8.57 -6.71 5.63
CA LYS A 321 -8.25 -5.54 6.46
C LYS A 321 -7.89 -4.37 5.56
N ILE A 322 -8.57 -3.25 5.72
CA ILE A 322 -8.29 -2.03 4.97
C ILE A 322 -7.17 -1.28 5.68
N ILE A 323 -6.10 -0.98 4.96
CA ILE A 323 -4.97 -0.18 5.43
C ILE A 323 -4.99 1.13 4.65
N SER A 324 -5.08 2.25 5.35
CA SER A 324 -5.12 3.56 4.72
C SER A 324 -3.79 4.26 4.91
N ILE A 325 -3.28 4.88 3.83
CA ILE A 325 -2.11 5.74 3.89
C ILE A 325 -2.46 7.13 3.36
N SER A 326 -1.77 8.15 3.84
CA SER A 326 -1.94 9.50 3.31
C SER A 326 -1.22 9.65 1.97
N LYS A 327 -1.72 10.51 1.07
CA LYS A 327 -0.98 10.92 -0.15
C LYS A 327 0.20 11.84 0.16
N ASN A 328 0.12 12.62 1.23
CA ASN A 328 1.07 13.71 1.50
C ASN A 328 1.82 13.58 2.83
N LYS A 329 1.34 12.75 3.76
CA LYS A 329 1.91 12.63 5.11
C LYS A 329 2.75 11.37 5.29
N ARG A 330 3.95 11.35 4.71
CA ARG A 330 4.87 10.18 4.75
C ARG A 330 5.25 9.75 6.18
N HIS A 331 5.25 10.67 7.15
CA HIS A 331 5.52 10.35 8.56
C HIS A 331 4.45 9.42 9.20
N GLN A 332 3.27 9.28 8.57
CA GLN A 332 2.20 8.39 9.02
C GLN A 332 2.30 6.98 8.44
N ASP A 333 3.11 6.77 7.39
CA ASP A 333 3.25 5.47 6.72
C ASP A 333 3.72 4.38 7.70
N ARG A 334 4.57 4.76 8.67
CA ARG A 334 5.04 3.85 9.73
C ARG A 334 3.89 3.32 10.57
N ALA A 335 2.86 4.12 10.85
CA ALA A 335 1.70 3.66 11.60
C ALA A 335 0.90 2.61 10.79
N ALA A 336 0.72 2.83 9.49
CA ALA A 336 0.05 1.88 8.61
C ALA A 336 0.83 0.54 8.48
N ALA A 337 2.17 0.61 8.39
CA ALA A 337 3.01 -0.58 8.37
C ALA A 337 2.94 -1.36 9.69
N LEU A 338 2.93 -0.66 10.84
CA LEU A 338 2.73 -1.30 12.15
C LEU A 338 1.37 -1.97 12.26
N GLU A 339 0.31 -1.33 11.75
CA GLU A 339 -1.04 -1.89 11.72
C GLU A 339 -1.12 -3.19 10.89
N VAL A 340 -0.39 -3.28 9.77
CA VAL A 340 -0.25 -4.54 9.01
C VAL A 340 0.39 -5.62 9.87
N TRP A 341 1.50 -5.30 10.52
CA TRP A 341 2.24 -6.27 11.35
C TRP A 341 1.43 -6.76 12.54
N ASP A 342 0.77 -5.86 13.27
CA ASP A 342 -0.03 -6.21 14.43
C ASP A 342 -1.15 -7.19 14.06
N ARG A 343 -1.84 -6.94 12.94
CA ARG A 343 -2.90 -7.83 12.44
C ARG A 343 -2.38 -9.16 11.91
N LEU A 344 -1.23 -9.16 11.24
CA LEU A 344 -0.60 -10.39 10.76
C LEU A 344 -0.13 -11.26 11.94
N GLU A 345 0.50 -10.67 12.94
CA GLU A 345 0.95 -11.36 14.16
C GLU A 345 -0.23 -11.96 14.90
N GLU A 346 -1.30 -11.19 15.09
CA GLU A 346 -2.53 -11.67 15.73
C GLU A 346 -3.13 -12.87 14.97
N PHE A 347 -3.18 -12.78 13.63
CA PHE A 347 -3.69 -13.86 12.79
C PHE A 347 -2.85 -15.13 12.86
N VAL A 348 -1.52 -15.02 12.74
CA VAL A 348 -0.60 -16.17 12.79
C VAL A 348 -0.64 -16.83 14.18
N ARG A 349 -0.67 -16.03 15.24
CA ARG A 349 -0.78 -16.55 16.62
C ARG A 349 -2.11 -17.25 16.85
N GLY A 350 -3.22 -16.70 16.36
CA GLY A 350 -4.54 -17.33 16.45
C GLY A 350 -4.59 -18.71 15.78
N ARG A 351 -3.87 -18.89 14.65
CA ARG A 351 -3.75 -20.17 13.95
C ARG A 351 -2.85 -21.17 14.66
N SER A 352 -1.82 -20.74 15.39
CA SER A 352 -0.94 -21.65 16.14
C SER A 352 -1.61 -22.28 17.38
N HIS A 353 -2.72 -21.70 17.84
CA HIS A 353 -3.47 -22.18 19.01
C HIS A 353 -4.75 -22.96 18.66
N SER A 354 -5.08 -23.07 17.37
CA SER A 354 -6.20 -23.88 16.85
C SER A 354 -5.68 -25.17 16.25
#